data_AF-A0A957CC22-F1
#
_entry.id   AF-A0A957CC22-F1
#
_cell.length_a   1.000
_cell.length_b   1.000
_cell.length_c   1.000
_cell.angle_alpha   90.00
_cell.angle_beta   90.00
_cell.angle_gamma   90.00
#
_symmetry.space_group_name_H-M   'P 1'
#
loop_
_entity.id
_entity.type
_entity.pdbx_description
1 polymer ?
#
loop_
_entity_poly.entity_id
_entity_poly.type
_entity_poly.pdbx_seq_one_letter_code
_entity_poly.pdbx_strand_id
1 'polypeptide(L)'
;MNEDKLIEDSLIAYFQGTLSGVNGYIKWSYVFFTEDEPNLDVSDIWLPYKGTKRPNHVSEITDSELRSLFQNFTQKYELFVEIVANWTKFLITYLNVREPIRLEEWDAVRKSIDKHRKEKGASWMQEPICQEFASSMKELIAEIQLLTPKIEQKMAEVYAGRLVIRGDIGDQRAKDLIDESHEKNDRDAITLLKKALTYGESGIQASKAYICLGMRYEDIGEIELAIEAYSKALTAWQPSAMIYFERGKLYYQMHKLREAK
;
A
#
# COMPACT_ATOMS: atom_id res chain seq x y z
N MET A 1 -6.63 -3.88 -28.53
CA MET A 1 -6.73 -4.38 -27.14
C MET A 1 -8.21 -4.33 -26.80
N ASN A 2 -8.83 -5.46 -26.39
CA ASN A 2 -10.29 -5.58 -26.25
C ASN A 2 -10.78 -4.79 -25.02
N GLU A 3 -11.86 -4.02 -25.14
CA GLU A 3 -12.41 -3.18 -24.04
C GLU A 3 -12.76 -4.01 -22.79
N ASP A 4 -13.31 -5.21 -22.97
CA ASP A 4 -13.63 -6.14 -21.88
C ASP A 4 -12.40 -6.55 -21.05
N LYS A 5 -11.23 -6.62 -21.69
CA LYS A 5 -9.97 -6.96 -21.00
C LYS A 5 -9.48 -5.78 -20.14
N LEU A 6 -9.67 -4.56 -20.61
CA LEU A 6 -9.29 -3.34 -19.89
C LEU A 6 -10.15 -3.14 -18.63
N ILE A 7 -11.44 -3.48 -18.72
CA ILE A 7 -12.39 -3.37 -17.61
C ILE A 7 -12.05 -4.40 -16.51
N GLU A 8 -11.79 -5.66 -16.86
CA GLU A 8 -11.42 -6.68 -15.88
C GLU A 8 -10.07 -6.40 -15.20
N ASP A 9 -9.05 -5.95 -15.94
CA ASP A 9 -7.75 -5.59 -15.37
C ASP A 9 -7.86 -4.42 -14.38
N SER A 10 -8.77 -3.47 -14.65
CA SER A 10 -9.06 -2.35 -13.74
C SER A 10 -9.74 -2.79 -12.44
N LEU A 11 -10.61 -3.81 -12.51
CA LEU A 11 -11.29 -4.38 -11.33
C LEU A 11 -10.31 -5.12 -10.42
N ILE A 12 -9.37 -5.88 -10.98
CA ILE A 12 -8.34 -6.60 -10.21
C ILE A 12 -7.48 -5.62 -9.42
N ALA A 13 -6.95 -4.58 -10.08
CA ALA A 13 -6.12 -3.57 -9.43
C ALA A 13 -6.90 -2.80 -8.35
N TYR A 14 -8.18 -2.54 -8.61
CA TYR A 14 -9.09 -1.94 -7.64
C TYR A 14 -9.26 -2.81 -6.39
N PHE A 15 -9.51 -4.10 -6.55
CA PHE A 15 -9.70 -5.03 -5.44
C PHE A 15 -8.44 -5.25 -4.61
N GLN A 16 -7.28 -5.38 -5.24
CA GLN A 16 -5.99 -5.50 -4.55
C GLN A 16 -5.66 -4.25 -3.72
N GLY A 17 -5.82 -3.07 -4.33
CA GLY A 17 -5.62 -1.80 -3.61
C GLY A 17 -6.60 -1.63 -2.44
N THR A 18 -7.84 -2.09 -2.61
CA THR A 18 -8.84 -2.10 -1.55
C THR A 18 -8.45 -3.03 -0.40
N LEU A 19 -8.06 -4.27 -0.71
CA LEU A 19 -7.66 -5.28 0.27
C LEU A 19 -6.46 -4.80 1.11
N SER A 20 -5.43 -4.28 0.46
CA SER A 20 -4.27 -3.72 1.16
C SER A 20 -4.60 -2.49 1.98
N GLY A 21 -5.37 -1.55 1.44
CA GLY A 21 -5.73 -0.32 2.12
C GLY A 21 -6.53 -0.58 3.39
N VAL A 22 -7.51 -1.50 3.30
CA VAL A 22 -8.32 -1.93 4.44
C VAL A 22 -7.45 -2.65 5.48
N ASN A 23 -6.61 -3.60 5.08
CA ASN A 23 -5.72 -4.31 6.01
C ASN A 23 -4.79 -3.34 6.77
N GLY A 24 -4.22 -2.36 6.07
CA GLY A 24 -3.40 -1.32 6.69
C GLY A 24 -4.22 -0.48 7.68
N TYR A 25 -5.40 -0.03 7.28
CA TYR A 25 -6.23 0.82 8.12
C TYR A 25 -6.71 0.14 9.39
N ILE A 26 -7.15 -1.12 9.30
CA ILE A 26 -7.56 -1.92 10.47
C ILE A 26 -6.39 -2.12 11.44
N LYS A 27 -5.21 -2.46 10.92
CA LYS A 27 -4.01 -2.63 11.74
C LYS A 27 -3.63 -1.35 12.46
N TRP A 28 -3.61 -0.22 11.76
CA TRP A 28 -3.25 1.07 12.36
C TRP A 28 -4.29 1.56 13.34
N SER A 29 -5.58 1.33 13.05
CA SER A 29 -6.64 1.54 14.02
C SER A 29 -6.36 0.73 15.27
N TYR A 30 -6.13 -0.59 15.20
CA TYR A 30 -5.79 -1.40 16.38
C TYR A 30 -4.60 -0.87 17.19
N VAL A 31 -3.48 -0.56 16.51
CA VAL A 31 -2.26 0.00 17.13
C VAL A 31 -2.55 1.29 17.88
N PHE A 32 -3.39 2.17 17.33
CA PHE A 32 -3.76 3.44 17.97
C PHE A 32 -4.33 3.20 19.39
N PHE A 33 -5.05 2.10 19.63
CA PHE A 33 -5.64 1.81 20.94
C PHE A 33 -4.69 1.09 21.88
N THR A 34 -3.96 0.11 21.34
CA THR A 34 -3.26 -0.87 22.17
C THR A 34 -1.87 -0.42 22.54
N GLU A 35 -1.14 0.19 21.61
CA GLU A 35 0.28 0.49 21.78
C GLU A 35 0.52 1.86 22.42
N ASP A 36 1.53 1.93 23.28
CA ASP A 36 2.00 3.18 23.88
C ASP A 36 3.00 3.88 22.94
N GLU A 37 2.52 4.27 21.76
CA GLU A 37 3.32 4.93 20.71
C GLU A 37 3.05 6.45 20.68
N PRO A 38 3.73 7.27 21.50
CA PRO A 38 3.43 8.70 21.66
C PRO A 38 3.69 9.54 20.40
N ASN A 39 4.52 9.03 19.48
CA ASN A 39 4.84 9.70 18.22
C ASN A 39 3.93 9.28 17.05
N LEU A 40 2.96 8.40 17.29
CA LEU A 40 2.02 7.96 16.29
C LEU A 40 1.16 9.14 15.81
N ASP A 41 1.28 9.50 14.53
CA ASP A 41 0.50 10.59 13.94
C ASP A 41 -0.97 10.17 13.81
N VAL A 42 -1.79 10.72 14.72
CA VAL A 42 -3.22 10.48 14.79
C VAL A 42 -3.94 10.97 13.53
N SER A 43 -3.41 11.98 12.84
CA SER A 43 -4.02 12.48 11.59
C SER A 43 -3.92 11.50 10.43
N ASP A 44 -2.97 10.56 10.51
CA ASP A 44 -2.79 9.54 9.49
C ASP A 44 -3.68 8.31 9.66
N ILE A 45 -4.18 8.10 10.88
CA ILE A 45 -4.76 6.84 11.33
C ILE A 45 -6.20 7.02 11.83
N TRP A 46 -6.50 8.18 12.39
CA TRP A 46 -7.72 8.48 13.11
C TRP A 46 -8.52 9.55 12.38
N LEU A 47 -9.06 9.17 11.23
CA LEU A 47 -10.10 9.97 10.60
C LEU A 47 -11.15 8.95 10.17
N PRO A 48 -12.35 8.92 10.79
CA PRO A 48 -13.39 7.95 10.44
C PRO A 48 -13.79 8.00 8.96
N TYR A 49 -13.39 9.05 8.24
CA TYR A 49 -13.62 9.28 6.82
C TYR A 49 -12.36 9.22 5.95
N LYS A 50 -11.20 8.82 6.47
CA LYS A 50 -9.97 8.77 5.66
C LYS A 50 -10.00 7.58 4.71
N GLY A 51 -10.53 7.82 3.51
CA GLY A 51 -9.95 7.36 2.25
C GLY A 51 -9.78 5.86 2.01
N THR A 52 -10.23 4.96 2.89
CA THR A 52 -10.29 3.54 2.55
C THR A 52 -11.36 3.37 1.51
N LYS A 53 -10.93 3.00 0.29
CA LYS A 53 -11.84 2.59 -0.77
C LYS A 53 -12.69 1.47 -0.19
N ARG A 54 -13.99 1.72 -0.02
CA ARG A 54 -14.93 0.63 0.29
C ARG A 54 -14.82 -0.40 -0.83
N PRO A 55 -14.96 -1.71 -0.56
CA PRO A 55 -15.05 -2.71 -1.62
C PRO A 55 -16.34 -2.48 -2.44
N ASN A 56 -16.27 -1.61 -3.44
CA ASN A 56 -17.34 -1.42 -4.42
C ASN A 56 -17.13 -2.41 -5.58
N HIS A 57 -18.11 -2.53 -6.48
CA HIS A 57 -18.01 -3.41 -7.66
C HIS A 57 -17.96 -4.92 -7.35
N VAL A 58 -18.19 -5.35 -6.10
CA VAL A 58 -18.24 -6.78 -5.75
C VAL A 58 -19.29 -7.55 -6.59
N SER A 59 -20.40 -6.90 -6.95
CA SER A 59 -21.42 -7.45 -7.85
C SER A 59 -20.93 -7.73 -9.28
N GLU A 60 -19.86 -7.06 -9.70
CA GLU A 60 -19.28 -7.16 -11.05
C GLU A 60 -18.29 -8.32 -11.18
N ILE A 61 -17.88 -8.94 -10.06
CA ILE A 61 -17.02 -10.14 -10.05
C ILE A 61 -17.79 -11.31 -10.66
N THR A 62 -17.36 -11.83 -11.81
CA THR A 62 -18.07 -12.90 -12.53
C THR A 62 -17.94 -14.26 -11.85
N ASP A 63 -16.78 -14.58 -11.27
CA ASP A 63 -16.57 -15.82 -10.51
C ASP A 63 -17.35 -15.82 -9.19
N SER A 64 -18.20 -16.83 -8.99
CA SER A 64 -19.14 -16.87 -7.87
C SER A 64 -18.46 -17.10 -6.51
N GLU A 65 -17.38 -17.89 -6.48
CA GLU A 65 -16.62 -18.16 -5.27
C GLU A 65 -15.82 -16.92 -4.86
N LEU A 66 -15.13 -16.28 -5.81
CA LEU A 66 -14.40 -15.04 -5.57
C LEU A 66 -15.34 -13.91 -5.11
N ARG A 67 -16.52 -13.80 -5.75
CA ARG A 67 -17.56 -12.87 -5.33
C ARG A 67 -17.97 -13.10 -3.88
N SER A 68 -18.22 -14.35 -3.49
CA SER A 68 -18.59 -14.72 -2.12
C SER A 68 -17.49 -14.35 -1.10
N LEU A 69 -16.22 -14.60 -1.45
CA LEU A 69 -15.10 -14.21 -0.60
C LEU A 69 -15.02 -12.69 -0.40
N PHE A 70 -15.19 -11.91 -1.47
CA PHE A 70 -15.24 -10.44 -1.37
C PHE A 70 -16.48 -9.92 -0.64
N GLN A 71 -17.63 -10.58 -0.75
CA GLN A 71 -18.83 -10.26 0.04
C GLN A 71 -18.57 -10.47 1.53
N ASN A 72 -17.95 -11.59 1.91
CA ASN A 72 -17.55 -11.85 3.28
C ASN A 72 -16.57 -10.76 3.77
N PHE A 73 -15.55 -10.44 2.96
CA PHE A 73 -14.58 -9.38 3.30
C PHE A 73 -15.26 -8.03 3.50
N THR A 74 -16.22 -7.69 2.63
CA THR A 74 -16.99 -6.45 2.73
C THR A 74 -17.81 -6.41 4.02
N GLN A 75 -18.45 -7.51 4.41
CA GLN A 75 -19.16 -7.59 5.69
C GLN A 75 -18.23 -7.37 6.88
N LYS A 76 -17.03 -7.97 6.86
CA LYS A 76 -16.00 -7.75 7.89
C LYS A 76 -15.52 -6.31 7.94
N TYR A 77 -15.34 -5.68 6.78
CA TYR A 77 -14.99 -4.27 6.70
C TYR A 77 -16.09 -3.36 7.26
N GLU A 78 -17.38 -3.63 6.99
CA GLU A 78 -18.48 -2.84 7.56
C GLU A 78 -18.55 -2.99 9.09
N LEU A 79 -18.32 -4.19 9.62
CA LEU A 79 -18.20 -4.40 11.08
C LEU A 79 -17.04 -3.58 11.67
N PHE A 80 -15.90 -3.53 10.98
CA PHE A 80 -14.78 -2.68 11.40
C PHE A 80 -15.18 -1.19 11.42
N VAL A 81 -15.85 -0.71 10.37
CA VAL A 81 -16.34 0.68 10.29
C VAL A 81 -17.30 0.99 11.44
N GLU A 82 -18.18 0.06 11.80
CA GLU A 82 -19.08 0.19 12.94
C GLU A 82 -18.32 0.28 14.28
N ILE A 83 -17.31 -0.56 14.49
CA ILE A 83 -16.45 -0.50 15.69
C ILE A 83 -15.76 0.87 15.79
N VAL A 84 -15.14 1.34 14.71
CA VAL A 84 -14.47 2.64 14.66
C VAL A 84 -15.46 3.78 14.92
N ALA A 85 -16.66 3.72 14.35
CA ALA A 85 -17.69 4.74 14.53
C ALA A 85 -18.19 4.79 15.99
N ASN A 86 -18.48 3.64 16.60
CA ASN A 86 -18.94 3.55 17.98
C ASN A 86 -17.90 4.07 18.95
N TRP A 87 -16.64 3.70 18.74
CA TRP A 87 -15.57 4.21 19.58
C TRP A 87 -15.26 5.70 19.34
N THR A 88 -15.40 6.20 18.11
CA THR A 88 -15.27 7.63 17.83
C THR A 88 -16.28 8.44 18.66
N LYS A 89 -17.53 7.98 18.74
CA LYS A 89 -18.56 8.59 19.60
C LYS A 89 -18.17 8.53 21.09
N PHE A 90 -17.59 7.42 21.53
CA PHE A 90 -17.06 7.30 22.88
C PHE A 90 -15.98 8.36 23.15
N LEU A 91 -14.97 8.50 22.29
CA LEU A 91 -13.91 9.50 22.48
C LEU A 91 -14.43 10.93 22.53
N ILE A 92 -15.34 11.29 21.64
CA ILE A 92 -15.98 12.62 21.62
C ILE A 92 -16.62 12.90 22.98
N THR A 93 -17.36 11.93 23.53
CA THR A 93 -18.02 12.02 24.83
C THR A 93 -17.01 12.06 25.98
N TYR A 94 -16.03 11.15 25.97
CA TYR A 94 -15.02 10.98 27.02
C TYR A 94 -14.11 12.22 27.15
N LEU A 95 -13.70 12.80 26.01
CA LEU A 95 -12.90 14.02 25.96
C LEU A 95 -13.74 15.29 26.11
N ASN A 96 -15.06 15.16 26.23
CA ASN A 96 -16.02 16.27 26.31
C ASN A 96 -15.84 17.28 25.15
N VAL A 97 -15.65 16.74 23.94
CA VAL A 97 -15.54 17.52 22.71
C VAL A 97 -16.90 17.58 22.04
N ARG A 98 -17.22 18.72 21.40
CA ARG A 98 -18.44 18.82 20.60
C ARG A 98 -18.37 17.86 19.40
N GLU A 99 -19.46 17.15 19.12
CA GLU A 99 -19.56 16.27 17.96
C GLU A 99 -19.34 17.06 16.66
N PRO A 100 -18.35 16.69 15.82
CA PRO A 100 -18.06 17.36 14.56
C PRO A 100 -19.17 17.17 13.54
N ILE A 101 -19.62 18.25 12.91
CA ILE A 101 -20.60 18.20 11.80
C ILE A 101 -19.88 18.28 10.44
N ARG A 102 -18.73 18.96 10.39
CA ARG A 102 -17.94 19.19 9.16
C ARG A 102 -16.55 18.57 9.26
N LEU A 103 -15.93 18.30 8.11
CA LEU A 103 -14.59 17.72 8.04
C LEU A 103 -13.55 18.56 8.81
N GLU A 104 -13.64 19.89 8.71
CA GLU A 104 -12.73 20.83 9.38
C GLU A 104 -12.80 20.75 10.92
N GLU A 105 -13.95 20.35 11.47
CA GLU A 105 -14.21 20.33 12.92
C GLU A 105 -13.50 19.13 13.60
N TRP A 106 -13.09 18.13 12.84
CA TRP A 106 -12.35 16.96 13.34
C TRP A 106 -10.97 17.31 13.90
N ASP A 107 -10.40 18.45 13.49
CA ASP A 107 -9.13 18.94 14.03
C ASP A 107 -9.20 19.17 15.55
N ALA A 108 -10.34 19.62 16.06
CA ALA A 108 -10.54 19.84 17.50
C ALA A 108 -10.51 18.52 18.28
N VAL A 109 -11.12 17.45 17.74
CA VAL A 109 -11.11 16.14 18.38
C VAL A 109 -9.70 15.55 18.35
N ARG A 110 -9.02 15.62 17.21
CA ARG A 110 -7.62 15.19 17.07
C ARG A 110 -6.71 15.87 18.08
N LYS A 111 -6.76 17.19 18.19
CA LYS A 111 -5.96 17.95 19.16
C LYS A 111 -6.26 17.53 20.61
N SER A 112 -7.52 17.20 20.91
CA SER A 112 -7.93 16.75 22.24
C SER A 112 -7.40 15.34 22.55
N ILE A 113 -7.41 14.44 21.56
CA ILE A 113 -6.78 13.11 21.64
C ILE A 113 -5.27 13.24 21.89
N ASP A 114 -4.57 14.05 21.09
CA ASP A 114 -3.13 14.24 21.22
C ASP A 114 -2.75 14.83 22.58
N LYS A 115 -3.54 15.79 23.07
CA LYS A 115 -3.36 16.35 24.40
C LYS A 115 -3.53 15.27 25.47
N HIS A 116 -4.60 14.49 25.40
CA HIS A 116 -4.85 13.40 26.35
C HIS A 116 -3.72 12.38 26.35
N ARG A 117 -3.28 11.93 25.17
CA ARG A 117 -2.19 10.95 25.02
C ARG A 117 -0.88 11.44 25.64
N LYS A 118 -0.59 12.74 25.53
CA LYS A 118 0.57 13.37 26.18
C LYS A 118 0.46 13.45 27.70
N GLU A 119 -0.74 13.64 28.23
CA GLU A 119 -0.98 13.82 29.67
C GLU A 119 -1.14 12.50 30.42
N LYS A 120 -1.74 11.47 29.80
CA LYS A 120 -2.14 10.22 30.46
C LYS A 120 -1.48 8.95 29.89
N GLY A 121 -0.68 9.06 28.83
CA GLY A 121 -0.11 7.92 28.10
C GLY A 121 -0.85 7.67 26.80
N ALA A 122 -0.16 7.07 25.82
CA ALA A 122 -0.66 6.95 24.46
C ALA A 122 -1.60 5.76 24.25
N SER A 123 -1.55 4.76 25.14
CA SER A 123 -2.43 3.59 25.15
C SER A 123 -3.78 3.92 25.79
N TRP A 124 -4.86 3.45 25.16
CA TRP A 124 -6.23 3.61 25.64
C TRP A 124 -6.72 2.41 26.44
N MET A 125 -5.89 1.38 26.62
CA MET A 125 -6.24 0.11 27.26
C MET A 125 -6.56 0.23 28.74
N GLN A 126 -6.34 1.38 29.37
CA GLN A 126 -6.76 1.63 30.75
C GLN A 126 -8.27 1.81 30.88
N GLU A 127 -8.96 2.17 29.79
CA GLU A 127 -10.41 2.35 29.77
C GLU A 127 -11.11 1.03 29.40
N PRO A 128 -12.01 0.47 30.23
CA PRO A 128 -12.63 -0.83 29.99
C PRO A 128 -13.31 -0.96 28.62
N ILE A 129 -14.01 0.09 28.18
CA ILE A 129 -14.68 0.10 26.88
C ILE A 129 -13.68 0.01 25.70
N CYS A 130 -12.48 0.55 25.85
CA CYS A 130 -11.41 0.43 24.86
C CYS A 130 -10.84 -0.99 24.80
N GLN A 131 -10.84 -1.73 25.92
CA GLN A 131 -10.44 -3.15 25.94
C GLN A 131 -11.45 -4.02 25.18
N GLU A 132 -12.75 -3.73 25.31
CA GLU A 132 -13.81 -4.40 24.54
C GLU A 132 -13.62 -4.17 23.03
N PHE A 133 -13.43 -2.91 22.61
CA PHE A 133 -13.18 -2.59 21.20
C PHE A 133 -11.90 -3.23 20.66
N ALA A 134 -10.80 -3.20 21.44
CA ALA A 134 -9.56 -3.85 21.05
C ALA A 134 -9.74 -5.36 20.87
N SER A 135 -10.54 -6.00 21.72
CA SER A 135 -10.86 -7.43 21.62
C SER A 135 -11.65 -7.72 20.34
N SER A 136 -12.71 -6.95 20.07
CA SER A 136 -13.51 -7.10 18.83
C SER A 136 -12.68 -6.84 17.56
N MET A 137 -11.81 -5.82 17.57
CA MET A 137 -10.90 -5.57 16.43
C MET A 137 -9.88 -6.69 16.25
N LYS A 138 -9.37 -7.27 17.33
CA LYS A 138 -8.40 -8.38 17.25
C LYS A 138 -9.01 -9.62 16.61
N GLU A 139 -10.23 -9.97 16.99
CA GLU A 139 -10.98 -11.06 16.35
C GLU A 139 -11.18 -10.79 14.87
N LEU A 140 -11.61 -9.57 14.54
CA LEU A 140 -11.82 -9.15 13.15
C LEU A 140 -10.55 -9.17 12.31
N ILE A 141 -9.42 -8.74 12.88
CA ILE A 141 -8.08 -8.84 12.24
C ILE A 141 -7.75 -10.30 11.93
N ALA A 142 -7.96 -11.21 12.89
CA ALA A 142 -7.68 -12.62 12.68
C ALA A 142 -8.55 -13.22 11.55
N GLU A 143 -9.84 -12.88 11.52
CA GLU A 143 -10.74 -13.31 10.46
C GLU A 143 -10.31 -12.79 9.07
N ILE A 144 -9.95 -11.51 8.98
CA ILE A 144 -9.50 -10.89 7.74
C ILE A 144 -8.13 -11.44 7.29
N GLN A 145 -7.22 -11.71 8.22
CA GLN A 145 -5.92 -12.35 7.95
C GLN A 145 -6.10 -13.75 7.36
N LEU A 146 -7.14 -14.49 7.75
CA LEU A 146 -7.48 -15.79 7.16
C LEU A 146 -8.18 -15.68 5.81
N LEU A 147 -8.91 -14.60 5.57
CA LEU A 147 -9.68 -14.39 4.34
C LEU A 147 -8.83 -13.83 3.19
N THR A 148 -7.91 -12.91 3.50
CA THR A 148 -6.98 -12.26 2.56
C THR A 148 -6.27 -13.27 1.64
N PRO A 149 -5.57 -14.31 2.14
CA PRO A 149 -4.86 -15.26 1.27
C PRO A 149 -5.81 -16.09 0.40
N LYS A 150 -7.04 -16.38 0.87
CA LYS A 150 -8.06 -17.10 0.08
C LYS A 150 -8.53 -16.25 -1.08
N ILE A 151 -8.75 -14.95 -0.85
CA ILE A 151 -9.10 -13.98 -1.89
C ILE A 151 -7.96 -13.86 -2.90
N GLU A 152 -6.72 -13.69 -2.43
CA GLU A 152 -5.54 -13.59 -3.30
C GLU A 152 -5.34 -14.84 -4.16
N GLN A 153 -5.46 -16.03 -3.56
CA GLN A 153 -5.39 -17.30 -4.28
C GLN A 153 -6.52 -17.41 -5.30
N LYS A 154 -7.77 -17.08 -4.93
CA LYS A 154 -8.90 -17.21 -5.85
C LYS A 154 -8.84 -16.20 -6.98
N MET A 155 -8.43 -14.96 -6.70
CA MET A 155 -8.09 -14.00 -7.74
C MET A 155 -7.03 -14.61 -8.66
N ALA A 156 -5.98 -15.22 -8.08
CA ALA A 156 -4.91 -15.91 -8.80
C ALA A 156 -5.42 -16.96 -9.79
N GLU A 157 -6.40 -17.76 -9.38
CA GLU A 157 -7.01 -18.80 -10.21
C GLU A 157 -7.91 -18.22 -11.31
N VAL A 158 -8.82 -17.31 -10.94
CA VAL A 158 -9.87 -16.78 -11.84
C VAL A 158 -9.27 -15.99 -12.99
N TYR A 159 -8.23 -15.24 -12.71
CA TYR A 159 -7.62 -14.36 -13.69
C TYR A 159 -6.29 -14.95 -14.23
N ALA A 160 -5.97 -16.22 -13.94
CA ALA A 160 -4.71 -16.88 -14.34
C ALA A 160 -4.53 -16.83 -15.86
N GLY A 161 -3.58 -16.03 -16.34
CA GLY A 161 -3.36 -15.75 -17.78
C GLY A 161 -3.63 -14.29 -18.20
N ARG A 162 -4.32 -13.53 -17.35
CA ARG A 162 -4.39 -12.05 -17.34
C ARG A 162 -3.68 -11.46 -16.12
N LEU A 163 -3.55 -12.30 -15.10
CA LEU A 163 -2.64 -12.19 -13.97
C LEU A 163 -1.20 -12.34 -14.39
N VAL A 164 -0.71 -11.26 -14.95
CA VAL A 164 0.52 -10.71 -14.40
C VAL A 164 0.19 -10.26 -12.96
N ILE A 165 -0.01 -11.21 -12.03
CA ILE A 165 0.14 -10.94 -10.58
C ILE A 165 1.63 -10.75 -10.44
N ARG A 166 2.05 -9.50 -10.51
CA ARG A 166 3.40 -9.11 -10.15
C ARG A 166 3.38 -8.64 -8.73
N GLY A 167 4.40 -9.08 -7.98
CA GLY A 167 4.53 -8.93 -6.55
C GLY A 167 4.63 -7.47 -6.11
N ASP A 168 3.47 -6.85 -5.92
CA ASP A 168 3.39 -5.40 -5.80
C ASP A 168 2.87 -4.83 -4.50
N ILE A 169 3.06 -5.59 -3.42
CA ILE A 169 3.40 -4.99 -2.13
C ILE A 169 4.52 -5.82 -1.50
N GLY A 170 5.74 -5.63 -1.99
CA GLY A 170 6.94 -6.10 -1.31
C GLY A 170 7.17 -7.61 -1.36
N ASP A 171 7.39 -8.16 -2.55
CA ASP A 171 8.07 -9.46 -2.65
C ASP A 171 9.39 -9.37 -1.90
N GLN A 172 9.45 -10.00 -0.72
CA GLN A 172 10.58 -9.93 0.17
C GLN A 172 11.85 -10.48 -0.51
N ARG A 173 11.73 -11.45 -1.42
CA ARG A 173 12.88 -12.00 -2.15
C ARG A 173 13.40 -10.99 -3.17
N ALA A 174 12.50 -10.31 -3.89
CA ALA A 174 12.89 -9.23 -4.79
C ALA A 174 13.57 -8.10 -4.01
N LYS A 175 13.01 -7.74 -2.85
CA LYS A 175 13.59 -6.74 -1.94
C LYS A 175 14.98 -7.16 -1.46
N ASP A 176 15.15 -8.38 -0.96
CA ASP A 176 16.43 -8.87 -0.46
C ASP A 176 17.53 -8.83 -1.54
N LEU A 177 17.18 -9.18 -2.78
CA LEU A 177 18.10 -9.11 -3.91
C LEU A 177 18.46 -7.67 -4.31
N ILE A 178 17.50 -6.74 -4.22
CA ILE A 178 17.76 -5.31 -4.45
C ILE A 178 18.68 -4.77 -3.35
N ASP A 179 18.37 -5.07 -2.08
CA ASP A 179 19.16 -4.65 -0.93
C ASP A 179 20.60 -5.20 -1.02
N GLU A 180 20.76 -6.49 -1.36
CA GLU A 180 22.07 -7.10 -1.58
C GLU A 180 22.84 -6.45 -2.76
N SER A 181 22.14 -6.00 -3.80
CA SER A 181 22.79 -5.39 -4.98
C SER A 181 23.56 -4.11 -4.67
N HIS A 182 23.20 -3.38 -3.60
CA HIS A 182 23.86 -2.13 -3.22
C HIS A 182 25.30 -2.32 -2.74
N GLU A 183 25.65 -3.52 -2.27
CA GLU A 183 26.99 -3.85 -1.75
C GLU A 183 27.90 -4.48 -2.81
N LYS A 184 27.38 -4.76 -4.02
CA LYS A 184 28.14 -5.43 -5.08
C LYS A 184 28.72 -4.44 -6.09
N ASN A 185 29.73 -4.90 -6.82
CA ASN A 185 30.18 -4.21 -8.03
C ASN A 185 29.07 -4.21 -9.10
N ASP A 186 29.19 -3.34 -10.10
CA ASP A 186 28.10 -3.08 -11.04
C ASP A 186 27.64 -4.33 -11.82
N ARG A 187 28.56 -5.23 -12.20
CA ARG A 187 28.22 -6.45 -12.95
C ARG A 187 27.40 -7.44 -12.11
N ASP A 188 27.82 -7.65 -10.86
CA ASP A 188 27.14 -8.54 -9.93
C ASP A 188 25.81 -7.92 -9.49
N ALA A 189 25.77 -6.61 -9.24
CA ALA A 189 24.56 -5.87 -8.93
C ALA A 189 23.52 -5.99 -10.05
N ILE A 190 23.92 -5.79 -11.31
CA ILE A 190 23.03 -5.95 -12.48
C ILE A 190 22.44 -7.37 -12.53
N THR A 191 23.24 -8.39 -12.21
CA THR A 191 22.78 -9.78 -12.20
C THR A 191 21.71 -10.01 -11.13
N LEU A 192 21.94 -9.50 -9.91
CA LEU A 192 20.98 -9.57 -8.81
C LEU A 192 19.69 -8.81 -9.12
N LEU A 193 19.79 -7.63 -9.72
CA LEU A 193 18.64 -6.82 -10.09
C LEU A 193 17.81 -7.46 -11.23
N LYS A 194 18.46 -8.05 -12.24
CA LYS A 194 17.77 -8.85 -13.26
C LYS A 194 17.07 -10.04 -12.65
N LYS A 195 17.70 -10.70 -11.66
CA LYS A 195 17.09 -11.79 -10.91
C LYS A 195 15.90 -11.30 -10.08
N ALA A 196 16.00 -10.15 -9.43
CA ALA A 196 14.89 -9.54 -8.69
C ALA A 196 13.67 -9.32 -9.60
N LEU A 197 13.88 -8.87 -10.83
CA LEU A 197 12.82 -8.68 -11.82
C LEU A 197 12.14 -9.97 -12.29
N THR A 198 12.74 -11.16 -12.07
CA THR A 198 12.06 -12.43 -12.35
C THR A 198 10.92 -12.73 -11.38
N TYR A 199 10.90 -12.08 -10.20
CA TYR A 199 9.80 -12.14 -9.24
C TYR A 199 8.67 -11.16 -9.57
N GLY A 200 8.91 -10.23 -10.49
CA GLY A 200 7.92 -9.34 -11.07
C GLY A 200 8.57 -8.11 -11.70
N GLU A 201 8.00 -7.62 -12.80
CA GLU A 201 8.51 -6.44 -13.54
C GLU A 201 7.56 -5.23 -13.52
N SER A 202 6.63 -5.18 -12.56
CA SER A 202 5.76 -4.04 -12.25
C SER A 202 5.83 -3.83 -10.74
N GLY A 203 5.40 -2.62 -10.38
CA GLY A 203 5.24 -1.99 -9.08
C GLY A 203 6.47 -1.77 -8.22
N ILE A 204 6.33 -1.63 -6.89
CA ILE A 204 7.35 -0.92 -6.05
C ILE A 204 8.72 -1.55 -6.22
N GLN A 205 8.81 -2.88 -6.10
CA GLN A 205 10.12 -3.55 -6.14
C GLN A 205 10.66 -3.59 -7.57
N ALA A 206 9.83 -3.81 -8.59
CA ALA A 206 10.31 -3.73 -9.97
C ALA A 206 10.75 -2.32 -10.35
N SER A 207 10.01 -1.29 -9.94
CA SER A 207 10.36 0.11 -10.16
C SER A 207 11.70 0.43 -9.50
N LYS A 208 11.90 0.02 -8.24
CA LYS A 208 13.20 0.13 -7.55
C LYS A 208 14.31 -0.63 -8.27
N ALA A 209 14.07 -1.86 -8.68
CA ALA A 209 15.05 -2.67 -9.40
C ALA A 209 15.43 -2.04 -10.74
N TYR A 210 14.46 -1.51 -11.49
CA TYR A 210 14.70 -0.79 -12.74
C TYR A 210 15.45 0.53 -12.53
N ILE A 211 15.16 1.28 -11.47
CA ILE A 211 15.92 2.49 -11.10
C ILE A 211 17.37 2.12 -10.81
N CYS A 212 17.59 1.09 -9.99
CA CYS A 212 18.94 0.63 -9.63
C CYS A 212 19.68 0.12 -10.87
N LEU A 213 19.01 -0.61 -11.78
CA LEU A 213 19.60 -1.03 -13.06
C LEU A 213 20.01 0.17 -13.90
N GLY A 214 19.16 1.21 -13.97
CA GLY A 214 19.47 2.45 -14.69
C GLY A 214 20.76 3.08 -14.18
N MET A 215 20.91 3.19 -12.86
CA MET A 215 22.12 3.73 -12.23
C MET A 215 23.35 2.86 -12.53
N ARG A 216 23.24 1.53 -12.41
CA ARG A 216 24.37 0.62 -12.66
C ARG A 216 24.80 0.62 -14.12
N TYR A 217 23.86 0.74 -15.05
CA TYR A 217 24.18 0.90 -16.47
C TYR A 217 24.83 2.25 -16.77
N GLU A 218 24.40 3.33 -16.10
CA GLU A 218 25.09 4.63 -16.20
C GLU A 218 26.54 4.53 -15.70
N ASP A 219 26.75 3.91 -14.53
CA ASP A 219 28.07 3.75 -13.90
C ASP A 219 29.07 3.01 -14.81
N ILE A 220 28.61 2.03 -15.59
CA ILE A 220 29.44 1.28 -16.55
C ILE A 220 29.47 1.88 -17.97
N GLY A 221 28.79 3.00 -18.20
CA GLY A 221 28.79 3.72 -19.49
C GLY A 221 27.81 3.20 -20.54
N GLU A 222 26.89 2.30 -20.18
CA GLU A 222 25.86 1.74 -21.06
C GLU A 222 24.61 2.63 -21.09
N ILE A 223 24.75 3.82 -21.66
CA ILE A 223 23.76 4.91 -21.57
C ILE A 223 22.40 4.53 -22.16
N GLU A 224 22.36 3.81 -23.28
CA GLU A 224 21.11 3.37 -23.90
C GLU A 224 20.32 2.41 -23.01
N LEU A 225 21.02 1.45 -22.37
CA LEU A 225 20.40 0.51 -21.43
C LEU A 225 19.92 1.20 -20.17
N ALA A 226 20.64 2.22 -19.70
CA ALA A 226 20.22 3.04 -18.57
C ALA A 226 18.91 3.78 -18.87
N ILE A 227 18.77 4.39 -20.05
CA ILE A 227 17.54 5.05 -20.49
C ILE A 227 16.37 4.07 -20.61
N GLU A 228 16.61 2.87 -21.14
CA GLU A 228 15.59 1.82 -21.22
C GLU A 228 15.12 1.41 -19.81
N ALA A 229 16.05 1.18 -18.88
CA ALA A 229 15.75 0.81 -17.51
C ALA A 229 14.93 1.89 -16.79
N TYR A 230 15.33 3.17 -16.88
CA TYR A 230 14.54 4.26 -16.30
C TYR A 230 13.16 4.42 -16.95
N SER A 231 13.03 4.13 -18.24
CA SER A 231 11.73 4.15 -18.91
C SER A 231 10.82 3.03 -18.42
N LYS A 232 11.37 1.82 -18.20
CA LYS A 232 10.65 0.71 -17.57
C LYS A 232 10.27 1.02 -16.13
N ALA A 233 11.11 1.70 -15.36
CA ALA A 233 10.79 2.14 -14.00
C ALA A 233 9.56 3.05 -13.93
N LEU A 234 9.39 3.95 -14.92
CA LEU A 234 8.23 4.84 -15.03
C LEU A 234 6.92 4.09 -15.34
N THR A 235 7.02 2.99 -16.09
CA THR A 235 5.86 2.14 -16.42
C THR A 235 5.55 1.10 -15.34
N ALA A 236 6.52 0.77 -14.50
CA ALA A 236 6.38 -0.29 -13.51
C ALA A 236 5.42 0.09 -12.38
N TRP A 237 5.55 1.27 -11.76
CA TRP A 237 4.70 1.69 -10.64
C TRP A 237 4.07 3.08 -10.90
N GLN A 238 4.53 4.07 -10.15
CA GLN A 238 4.14 5.47 -10.24
C GLN A 238 5.36 6.26 -10.68
N PRO A 239 5.19 7.16 -11.64
CA PRO A 239 6.24 8.06 -12.06
C PRO A 239 6.75 8.89 -10.88
N SER A 240 8.08 8.92 -10.68
CA SER A 240 8.75 9.79 -9.72
C SER A 240 9.53 10.87 -10.45
N ALA A 241 9.52 12.10 -9.93
CA ALA A 241 10.27 13.23 -10.47
C ALA A 241 11.77 12.92 -10.62
N MET A 242 12.31 12.11 -9.70
CA MET A 242 13.70 11.64 -9.75
C MET A 242 14.00 10.85 -11.04
N ILE A 243 13.10 9.96 -11.46
CA ILE A 243 13.31 9.08 -12.62
C ILE A 243 13.32 9.90 -13.92
N TYR A 244 12.44 10.90 -14.01
CA TYR A 244 12.44 11.84 -15.14
C TYR A 244 13.72 12.68 -15.20
N PHE A 245 14.22 13.13 -14.04
CA PHE A 245 15.47 13.88 -13.95
C PHE A 245 16.67 13.05 -14.42
N GLU A 246 16.84 11.83 -13.92
CA GLU A 246 17.97 10.96 -14.31
C GLU A 246 17.93 10.61 -15.79
N ARG A 247 16.75 10.28 -16.34
CA ARG A 247 16.62 10.01 -17.78
C ARG A 247 16.89 11.26 -18.63
N GLY A 248 16.46 12.44 -18.17
CA GLY A 248 16.73 13.71 -18.85
C GLY A 248 18.22 14.05 -18.89
N LYS A 249 18.95 13.79 -17.79
CA LYS A 249 20.40 13.92 -17.70
C LYS A 249 21.11 13.04 -18.73
N LEU A 250 20.68 11.78 -18.89
CA LEU A 250 21.26 10.85 -19.86
C LEU A 250 20.98 11.27 -21.32
N TYR A 251 19.77 11.72 -21.63
CA TYR A 251 19.49 12.25 -22.98
C TYR A 251 20.41 13.45 -23.32
N TYR A 252 20.64 14.35 -22.36
CA TYR A 252 21.57 15.46 -22.55
C TYR A 252 23.02 14.98 -22.77
N GLN A 253 23.48 13.97 -22.04
CA GLN A 253 24.79 13.35 -22.26
C GLN A 253 24.90 12.69 -23.66
N MET A 254 23.87 11.97 -24.11
CA MET A 254 23.84 11.38 -25.46
C MET A 254 23.91 12.46 -26.56
N HIS A 255 23.20 13.57 -26.38
CA HIS A 255 23.24 14.69 -27.33
C HIS A 255 24.66 15.27 -27.43
N LYS A 256 25.34 15.48 -26.29
CA LYS A 256 26.74 15.94 -26.27
C LYS A 256 27.72 14.96 -26.90
N LEU A 257 27.56 13.65 -26.65
CA LEU A 257 28.40 12.62 -27.26
C LEU A 257 28.24 12.56 -28.78
N ARG A 258 27.04 12.84 -29.29
CA ARG A 258 26.77 12.92 -30.73
C ARG A 258 27.32 14.19 -31.37
N GLU A 259 27.35 15.31 -30.65
CA GLU A 259 27.95 16.57 -31.12
C GLU A 259 29.49 16.56 -31.06
N ALA A 260 30.09 15.74 -30.20
CA ALA A 260 31.55 15.62 -30.04
C ALA A 260 32.23 14.65 -31.04
N LYS A 261 31.45 13.97 -31.89
CA LYS A 261 31.92 13.10 -32.97
C LYS A 261 31.92 13.84 -34.31
#